data_AF-P86900-F1
#
_entry.id   AF-P86900-F1
#
_cell.length_a   1.000
_cell.length_b   1.000
_cell.length_c   1.000
_cell.angle_alpha   90.00
_cell.angle_beta   90.00
_cell.angle_gamma   90.00
#
_symmetry.space_group_name_H-M   'P 1'
#
loop_
_entity.id
_entity.type
_entity.pdbx_description
1 polymer ?
#
loop_
_entity_poly.entity_id
_entity_poly.type
_entity_poly.pdbx_seq_one_letter_code
_entity_poly.pdbx_strand_id
1 'polypeptide(L)' 'GSAFCGETCVLGTCYTPDCSCTALVCLKN' A
#
# COMPACT_ATOMS: atom_id res chain seq x y z
N GLY A 1 7.76 -2.68 10.83
CA GLY A 1 8.31 -3.03 9.52
C GLY A 1 7.14 -3.18 8.60
N SER A 2 7.06 -2.36 7.56
CA SER A 2 5.84 -2.29 6.75
C SER A 2 5.72 -3.56 5.90
N ALA A 3 4.62 -4.30 6.05
CA ALA A 3 4.39 -5.51 5.28
C ALA A 3 3.77 -5.16 3.91
N PHE A 4 4.15 -5.85 2.85
CA PHE A 4 3.52 -5.61 1.54
C PHE A 4 2.06 -6.09 1.58
N CYS A 5 1.12 -5.23 1.18
CA CYS A 5 -0.31 -5.55 1.20
C CYS A 5 -0.77 -6.41 0.02
N GLY A 6 0.11 -6.72 -0.94
CA GLY A 6 -0.29 -7.43 -2.16
C GLY A 6 -0.89 -6.51 -3.23
N GLU A 7 -0.91 -5.20 -2.99
CA GLU A 7 -1.54 -4.21 -3.86
C GLU A 7 -0.52 -3.15 -4.30
N THR A 8 -0.68 -2.66 -5.52
CA THR A 8 0.08 -1.52 -6.04
C THR A 8 -0.82 -0.30 -6.08
N CYS A 9 -0.25 0.84 -5.71
CA CYS A 9 -0.94 2.13 -5.67
C CYS A 9 -0.35 3.08 -6.71
N VAL A 10 -0.25 2.62 -7.96
CA VAL A 10 0.26 3.46 -9.07
C VAL A 10 -0.62 4.70 -9.27
N LEU A 11 -1.90 4.60 -8.92
CA LEU A 11 -2.87 5.70 -8.91
C LEU A 11 -2.89 6.49 -7.59
N GLY A 12 -1.96 6.23 -6.67
CA GLY A 12 -1.86 6.90 -5.37
C GLY A 12 -2.86 6.45 -4.31
N THR A 13 -3.62 5.37 -4.56
CA THR A 13 -4.63 4.85 -3.62
C THR A 13 -4.40 3.38 -3.31
N CYS A 14 -4.56 3.00 -2.05
CA CYS A 14 -4.66 1.62 -1.59
C CYS A 14 -6.10 1.35 -1.16
N TYR A 15 -6.71 0.27 -1.66
CA TYR A 15 -8.05 -0.17 -1.28
C TYR A 15 -8.03 -1.10 -0.07
N THR A 16 -6.86 -1.67 0.24
CA THR A 16 -6.70 -2.53 1.41
C THR A 16 -6.70 -1.67 2.69
N PRO A 17 -7.59 -1.94 3.66
CA PRO A 17 -7.59 -1.24 4.93
C PRO A 17 -6.28 -1.49 5.68
N ASP A 18 -5.83 -0.51 6.45
CA ASP A 18 -4.56 -0.53 7.19
C ASP A 18 -3.29 -0.45 6.29
N CYS A 19 -3.46 -0.16 5.00
CA CYS A 19 -2.37 0.01 4.04
C CYS A 19 -2.20 1.46 3.59
N SER A 20 -0.95 1.88 3.47
CA SER A 20 -0.52 3.20 3.00
C SER A 20 0.26 3.07 1.71
N CYS A 21 -0.01 3.95 0.75
CA CYS A 21 0.74 3.97 -0.50
C CYS A 21 2.15 4.54 -0.27
N THR A 22 3.18 3.73 -0.50
CA THR A 22 4.59 4.11 -0.40
C THR A 22 5.30 3.69 -1.68
N ALA A 23 5.97 4.61 -2.37
CA ALA A 23 6.77 4.29 -3.56
C ALA A 23 6.02 3.41 -4.59
N LEU A 24 4.75 3.72 -4.87
CA LEU A 24 3.85 3.00 -5.79
C LEU A 24 3.39 1.61 -5.34
N VAL A 25 3.73 1.18 -4.12
CA VAL A 25 3.27 -0.05 -3.49
C VAL A 25 2.48 0.21 -2.22
N CYS A 26 1.46 -0.60 -1.96
CA CYS A 26 0.71 -0.54 -0.72
C CYS A 26 1.44 -1.32 0.36
N LEU A 27 1.81 -0.62 1.44
CA LEU A 27 2.46 -1.19 2.59
C LEU A 27 1.57 -1.05 3.82
N LYS A 28 1.46 -2.12 4.60
CA LYS A 28 0.73 -2.16 5.86
C LYS A 28 1.50 -1.34 6.89
N ASN A 29 0.79 -0.51 7.64
CA ASN A 29 1.37 0.31 8.71
C ASN A 29 1.97 -0.54 9.84
#